data_AF-A0A350JL04-F1
#
_entry.id   AF-A0A350JL04-F1
#
_cell.length_a   1.000
_cell.length_b   1.000
_cell.length_c   1.000
_cell.angle_alpha   90.00
_cell.angle_beta   90.00
_cell.angle_gamma   90.00
#
_symmetry.space_group_name_H-M   'P 1'
#
loop_
_entity.id
_entity.type
_entity.pdbx_description
1 polymer ?
#
loop_
_entity_poly.entity_id
_entity_poly.type
_entity_poly.pdbx_seq_one_letter_code
_entity_poly.pdbx_strand_id
1 'polypeptide(L)'
;MKSTFFAPISLALITNRITFLFLSCCLFAVASCSELGELPFADLNRAFTAKNDSILNTISPDNSSAHYHRRSDIIRHIKLAKSEMLHRADSNATSIYDTDQYLNYYVPTEYMVDEGHAAQLKKLIDIYQHEIRKTLNGDTTGLGELEISTKMIEVNEGELLPWEQSFGYTPLIAVFTELSKIEMKVNLLYVEFEKRMP
;
A
#
# COMPACT_ATOMS: atom_id res chain seq x y z
N MET A 1 -15.94 -53.39 10.18
CA MET A 1 -15.03 -52.35 9.65
C MET A 1 -15.32 -52.13 8.17
N LYS A 2 -15.16 -50.88 7.69
CA LYS A 2 -15.39 -50.29 6.35
C LYS A 2 -16.84 -49.85 6.10
N SER A 3 -17.22 -48.61 6.44
CA SER A 3 -16.83 -47.28 5.91
C SER A 3 -17.43 -47.00 4.53
N THR A 4 -18.54 -46.27 4.54
CA THR A 4 -19.17 -45.57 3.42
C THR A 4 -18.31 -44.36 3.02
N PHE A 5 -18.05 -44.21 1.73
CA PHE A 5 -17.42 -43.01 1.12
C PHE A 5 -18.54 -42.12 0.56
N PHE A 6 -18.58 -40.85 0.98
CA PHE A 6 -19.41 -39.81 0.36
C PHE A 6 -18.53 -38.62 -0.06
N ALA A 7 -18.85 -38.08 -1.25
CA ALA A 7 -18.64 -36.72 -1.74
C ALA A 7 -17.22 -36.21 -2.10
N PRO A 8 -16.91 -36.16 -3.42
CA PRO A 8 -16.00 -35.13 -3.96
C PRO A 8 -16.64 -34.20 -5.03
N ILE A 9 -17.91 -34.38 -5.41
CA ILE A 9 -18.50 -33.64 -6.55
C ILE A 9 -19.01 -32.24 -6.15
N SER A 10 -19.31 -31.98 -4.88
CA SER A 10 -19.91 -30.72 -4.43
C SER A 10 -18.93 -29.55 -4.28
N LEU A 11 -17.64 -29.80 -4.06
CA LEU A 11 -16.65 -28.73 -3.84
C LEU A 11 -16.26 -28.05 -5.16
N ALA A 12 -16.01 -28.83 -6.22
CA ALA A 12 -15.58 -28.33 -7.53
C ALA A 12 -16.63 -27.43 -8.20
N LEU A 13 -17.93 -27.68 -7.98
CA LEU A 13 -19.01 -26.87 -8.55
C LEU A 13 -19.12 -25.48 -7.88
N ILE A 14 -18.77 -25.38 -6.60
CA ILE A 14 -18.80 -24.12 -5.84
C ILE A 14 -17.59 -23.26 -6.22
N THR A 15 -16.40 -23.86 -6.34
CA THR A 15 -15.20 -23.13 -6.76
C THR A 15 -15.37 -22.56 -8.16
N ASN A 16 -15.90 -23.34 -9.12
CA ASN A 16 -16.10 -22.86 -10.49
C ASN A 16 -17.09 -21.69 -10.58
N ARG A 17 -18.13 -21.67 -9.73
CA ARG A 17 -19.12 -20.57 -9.71
C ARG A 17 -18.57 -19.28 -9.11
N ILE A 18 -17.69 -19.36 -8.12
CA ILE A 18 -17.05 -18.19 -7.51
C ILE A 18 -16.02 -17.59 -8.49
N THR A 19 -15.24 -18.43 -9.18
CA THR A 19 -14.27 -17.97 -10.17
C THR A 19 -14.95 -17.30 -11.38
N PHE A 20 -16.09 -17.83 -11.84
CA PHE A 20 -16.87 -17.22 -12.94
C PHE A 20 -17.49 -15.87 -12.54
N LEU A 21 -17.93 -15.72 -11.29
CA LEU A 21 -18.45 -14.45 -10.78
C LEU A 21 -17.35 -13.39 -10.63
N PHE A 22 -16.15 -13.80 -10.21
CA PHE A 22 -15.00 -12.90 -10.12
C PHE A 22 -14.51 -12.45 -11.51
N LEU A 23 -14.44 -13.38 -12.47
CA LEU A 23 -14.02 -13.04 -13.83
C LEU A 23 -15.00 -12.10 -14.53
N SER A 24 -16.32 -12.24 -14.30
CA SER A 24 -17.31 -11.35 -14.92
C SER A 24 -17.31 -9.96 -14.30
N CYS A 25 -17.10 -9.82 -12.98
CA CYS A 25 -16.94 -8.51 -12.33
C CYS A 25 -15.69 -7.76 -12.81
N CYS A 26 -14.59 -8.47 -13.10
CA CYS A 26 -13.39 -7.86 -13.68
C CYS A 26 -13.62 -7.40 -15.14
N LEU A 27 -14.34 -8.17 -15.96
CA LEU A 27 -14.62 -7.80 -17.35
C LEU A 27 -15.58 -6.60 -17.47
N PHE A 28 -16.56 -6.46 -16.57
CA PHE A 28 -17.42 -5.27 -16.54
C PHE A 28 -16.71 -4.00 -16.04
N ALA A 29 -15.68 -4.12 -15.21
CA ALA A 29 -14.86 -2.99 -14.78
C ALA A 29 -13.88 -2.51 -15.87
N VAL A 30 -13.44 -3.39 -16.76
CA VAL A 30 -12.55 -3.05 -17.87
C VAL A 30 -13.35 -2.42 -19.04
N ALA A 31 -14.57 -2.88 -19.29
CA ALA A 31 -15.43 -2.34 -20.35
C ALA A 31 -15.95 -0.91 -20.07
N SER A 32 -15.98 -0.46 -18.81
CA SER A 32 -16.32 0.93 -18.46
C SER A 32 -15.11 1.88 -18.43
N CYS A 33 -13.89 1.36 -18.61
CA CYS A 33 -12.67 2.17 -18.74
C CYS A 33 -12.25 2.44 -20.18
N SER A 34 -12.92 1.85 -21.19
CA SER A 34 -12.52 1.99 -22.60
C SER A 34 -12.96 3.31 -23.26
N GLU A 35 -13.64 4.21 -22.56
CA GLU A 35 -14.01 5.54 -23.09
C GLU A 35 -13.16 6.71 -22.54
N LEU A 36 -12.23 6.45 -21.62
CA LEU A 36 -11.22 7.43 -21.24
C LEU A 36 -10.03 7.31 -22.19
N GLY A 37 -10.19 7.94 -23.35
CA GLY A 37 -9.13 8.11 -24.33
C GLY A 37 -7.83 8.60 -23.69
N GLU A 38 -6.74 7.99 -24.15
CA GLU A 38 -5.34 8.24 -23.86
C GLU A 38 -5.03 9.68 -23.44
N LEU A 39 -5.10 9.94 -22.13
CA LEU A 39 -4.39 11.07 -21.55
C LEU A 39 -3.00 10.56 -21.18
N PRO A 40 -1.91 11.08 -21.80
CA PRO A 40 -0.58 10.69 -21.40
C PRO A 40 -0.40 10.96 -19.90
N PHE A 41 0.15 10.00 -19.17
CA PHE A 41 0.26 10.03 -17.70
C PHE A 41 0.85 11.33 -17.13
N ALA A 42 1.65 12.05 -17.91
CA ALA A 42 2.15 13.37 -17.57
C ALA A 42 1.04 14.41 -17.34
N ASP A 43 -0.03 14.39 -18.14
CA ASP A 43 -1.17 15.29 -18.03
C ASP A 43 -2.12 14.89 -16.89
N LEU A 44 -2.23 13.59 -16.60
CA LEU A 44 -2.86 13.10 -15.37
C LEU A 44 -2.09 13.59 -14.14
N ASN A 45 -0.78 13.40 -14.08
CA ASN A 45 0.05 13.83 -12.95
C ASN A 45 0.01 15.36 -12.75
N ARG A 46 -0.05 16.13 -13.85
CA ARG A 46 -0.19 17.59 -13.83
C ARG A 46 -1.59 18.04 -13.37
N ALA A 47 -2.64 17.38 -13.86
CA ALA A 47 -4.01 17.61 -13.39
C ALA A 47 -4.20 17.22 -11.92
N PHE A 48 -3.51 16.17 -11.45
CA PHE A 48 -3.47 15.76 -10.04
C PHE A 48 -2.76 16.78 -9.17
N THR A 49 -1.63 17.33 -9.63
CA THR A 49 -0.88 18.36 -8.90
C THR A 49 -1.69 19.65 -8.78
N ALA A 50 -2.29 20.12 -9.88
CA ALA A 50 -3.11 21.33 -9.90
C ALA A 50 -4.42 21.20 -9.07
N LYS A 51 -5.04 20.01 -9.06
CA LYS A 51 -6.23 19.75 -8.24
C LYS A 51 -5.88 19.64 -6.75
N ASN A 52 -4.70 19.11 -6.41
CA ASN A 52 -4.21 19.12 -5.03
C ASN A 52 -3.94 20.53 -4.53
N ASP A 53 -3.31 21.40 -5.32
CA ASP A 53 -3.08 22.80 -4.94
C ASP A 53 -4.40 23.59 -4.76
N SER A 54 -5.45 23.24 -5.51
CA SER A 54 -6.79 23.83 -5.36
C SER A 54 -7.53 23.33 -4.12
N ILE A 55 -7.41 22.04 -3.78
CA ILE A 55 -8.01 21.45 -2.57
C ILE A 55 -7.30 21.96 -1.31
N LEU A 56 -5.97 22.09 -1.34
CA LEU A 56 -5.17 22.62 -0.23
C LEU A 56 -5.51 24.08 0.11
N ASN A 57 -6.01 24.86 -0.85
CA ASN A 57 -6.39 26.27 -0.66
C ASN A 57 -7.86 26.50 -0.29
N THR A 58 -8.69 25.45 -0.19
CA THR A 58 -10.13 25.57 0.12
C THR A 58 -10.55 24.94 1.46
N ILE A 59 -9.62 24.31 2.19
CA ILE A 59 -9.93 23.62 3.45
C ILE A 59 -9.69 24.57 4.64
N SER A 60 -10.79 24.96 5.28
CA SER A 60 -10.83 25.58 6.62
C SER A 60 -10.20 24.64 7.67
N PRO A 61 -9.54 25.14 8.73
CA PRO A 61 -8.66 24.35 9.57
C PRO A 61 -9.43 23.64 10.68
N ASP A 62 -10.17 22.58 10.34
CA ASP A 62 -10.59 21.60 11.34
C ASP A 62 -9.51 20.51 11.39
N ASN A 63 -8.82 20.39 12.54
CA ASN A 63 -7.68 19.47 12.71
C ASN A 63 -8.00 18.02 12.29
N SER A 64 -9.23 17.55 12.50
CA SER A 64 -9.67 16.20 12.07
C SER A 64 -9.57 16.01 10.54
N SER A 65 -9.97 17.02 9.76
CA SER A 65 -9.89 16.97 8.29
C SER A 65 -8.46 16.84 7.78
N ALA A 66 -7.50 17.54 8.41
CA ALA A 66 -6.09 17.48 8.03
C ALA A 66 -5.50 16.08 8.27
N HIS A 67 -5.77 15.47 9.43
CA HIS A 67 -5.29 14.12 9.75
C HIS A 67 -5.94 13.05 8.85
N TYR A 68 -7.20 13.24 8.46
CA TYR A 68 -7.86 12.40 7.47
C TYR A 68 -7.14 12.45 6.11
N HIS A 69 -6.79 13.65 5.63
CA HIS A 69 -6.07 13.82 4.37
C HIS A 69 -4.67 13.18 4.42
N ARG A 70 -3.91 13.35 5.50
CA ARG A 70 -2.61 12.70 5.69
C ARG A 70 -2.69 11.18 5.67
N ARG A 71 -3.67 10.62 6.37
CA ARG A 71 -3.97 9.18 6.33
C ARG A 71 -4.23 8.74 4.89
N SER A 72 -5.14 9.44 4.20
CA SER A 72 -5.50 9.14 2.80
C SER A 72 -4.28 9.15 1.87
N ASP A 73 -3.37 10.12 2.04
CA ASP A 73 -2.13 10.21 1.26
C ASP A 73 -1.23 8.98 1.43
N ILE A 74 -1.04 8.51 2.67
CA ILE A 74 -0.24 7.30 2.93
C ILE A 74 -0.90 6.07 2.30
N ILE A 75 -2.22 5.89 2.49
CA ILE A 75 -2.96 4.75 1.94
C ILE A 75 -2.91 4.76 0.41
N ARG A 76 -3.07 5.94 -0.19
CA ARG A 76 -2.96 6.12 -1.64
C ARG A 76 -1.57 5.77 -2.15
N HIS A 77 -0.52 6.26 -1.49
CA HIS A 77 0.88 5.93 -1.84
C HIS A 77 1.12 4.42 -1.80
N ILE A 78 0.66 3.74 -0.75
CA ILE A 78 0.78 2.28 -0.61
C ILE A 78 0.05 1.53 -1.74
N LYS A 79 -1.18 1.94 -2.08
CA LYS A 79 -1.96 1.29 -3.14
C LYS A 79 -1.32 1.46 -4.51
N LEU A 80 -0.82 2.66 -4.81
CA LEU A 80 -0.07 2.92 -6.05
C LEU A 80 1.19 2.06 -6.10
N ALA A 81 1.95 2.01 -5.00
CA ALA A 81 3.16 1.21 -4.93
C ALA A 81 2.91 -0.29 -5.19
N LYS A 82 1.90 -0.87 -4.54
CA LYS A 82 1.50 -2.26 -4.77
C LYS A 82 1.08 -2.51 -6.23
N SER A 83 0.27 -1.61 -6.79
CA SER A 83 -0.23 -1.74 -8.16
C SER A 83 0.89 -1.65 -9.20
N GLU A 84 1.81 -0.70 -9.04
CA GLU A 84 2.90 -0.47 -9.99
C GLU A 84 3.95 -1.58 -9.94
N MET A 85 4.34 -2.01 -8.73
CA MET A 85 5.24 -3.16 -8.60
C MET A 85 4.63 -4.45 -9.15
N LEU A 86 3.32 -4.67 -8.95
CA LEU A 86 2.63 -5.83 -9.53
C LEU A 86 2.60 -5.74 -11.06
N HIS A 87 2.29 -4.58 -11.61
CA HIS A 87 2.31 -4.36 -13.05
C HIS A 87 3.69 -4.60 -13.67
N ARG A 88 4.77 -4.13 -13.02
CA ARG A 88 6.15 -4.36 -13.46
C ARG A 88 6.58 -5.83 -13.34
N ALA A 89 6.11 -6.52 -12.31
CA ALA A 89 6.31 -7.95 -12.16
C ALA A 89 5.64 -8.72 -13.31
N ASP A 90 4.38 -8.40 -13.62
CA ASP A 90 3.61 -9.04 -14.68
C ASP A 90 4.16 -8.72 -16.08
N SER A 91 4.55 -7.45 -16.35
CA SER A 91 5.07 -7.04 -17.66
C SER A 91 6.40 -7.71 -18.00
N ASN A 92 7.22 -8.01 -16.98
CA ASN A 92 8.55 -8.58 -17.15
C ASN A 92 8.62 -10.10 -16.94
N ALA A 93 7.49 -10.73 -16.58
CA ALA A 93 7.36 -12.19 -16.45
C ALA A 93 7.62 -12.97 -17.76
N THR A 94 7.72 -12.27 -18.89
CA THR A 94 8.03 -12.83 -20.22
C THR A 94 9.50 -12.65 -20.65
N SER A 95 10.31 -11.95 -19.85
CA SER A 95 11.71 -11.65 -20.18
C SER A 95 12.70 -12.71 -19.63
N ILE A 96 13.88 -12.77 -20.23
CA ILE A 96 14.89 -13.86 -20.17
C ILE A 96 15.62 -13.95 -18.82
N TYR A 97 15.32 -13.08 -17.85
CA TYR A 97 15.94 -13.13 -16.53
C TYR A 97 15.39 -14.30 -15.71
N ASP A 98 16.22 -14.84 -14.82
CA ASP A 98 15.82 -15.81 -13.81
C ASP A 98 14.66 -15.20 -13.01
N THR A 99 13.43 -15.62 -13.35
CA THR A 99 12.18 -14.93 -13.00
C THR A 99 12.06 -14.75 -11.49
N ASP A 100 12.64 -15.66 -10.72
CA ASP A 100 12.64 -15.62 -9.26
C ASP A 100 13.50 -14.49 -8.69
N GLN A 101 14.70 -14.20 -9.22
CA GLN A 101 15.51 -13.09 -8.72
C GLN A 101 14.91 -11.73 -9.10
N TYR A 102 14.41 -11.65 -10.33
CA TYR A 102 13.80 -10.43 -10.84
C TYR A 102 12.52 -10.06 -10.06
N LEU A 103 11.62 -11.03 -9.87
CA LEU A 103 10.37 -10.83 -9.14
C LEU A 103 10.61 -10.58 -7.66
N ASN A 104 11.57 -11.27 -7.04
CA ASN A 104 11.75 -11.14 -5.61
C ASN A 104 12.50 -9.86 -5.23
N TYR A 105 13.59 -9.51 -5.90
CA TYR A 105 14.48 -8.45 -5.41
C TYR A 105 14.58 -7.24 -6.34
N TYR A 106 14.53 -7.45 -7.65
CA TYR A 106 14.77 -6.37 -8.60
C TYR A 106 13.63 -5.36 -8.64
N VAL A 107 12.38 -5.84 -8.76
CA VAL A 107 11.19 -4.95 -8.80
C VAL A 107 11.05 -4.09 -7.54
N PRO A 108 11.15 -4.65 -6.31
CA PRO A 108 11.13 -3.82 -5.11
C PRO A 108 12.30 -2.85 -5.01
N THR A 109 13.51 -3.26 -5.43
CA THR A 109 14.69 -2.39 -5.38
C THR A 109 14.51 -1.17 -6.28
N GLU A 110 14.20 -1.38 -7.56
CA GLU A 110 14.03 -0.27 -8.50
C GLU A 110 12.93 0.68 -8.05
N TYR A 111 11.75 0.15 -7.69
CA TYR A 111 10.60 0.98 -7.39
C TYR A 111 10.66 1.61 -6.00
N MET A 112 10.91 0.82 -4.96
CA MET A 112 10.86 1.35 -3.58
C MET A 112 12.13 2.11 -3.22
N VAL A 113 13.30 1.66 -3.68
CA VAL A 113 14.59 2.23 -3.27
C VAL A 113 15.11 3.24 -4.29
N ASP A 114 15.35 2.82 -5.53
CA ASP A 114 16.04 3.66 -6.53
C ASP A 114 15.19 4.86 -6.96
N GLU A 115 13.88 4.65 -7.17
CA GLU A 115 12.91 5.73 -7.44
C GLU A 115 12.53 6.54 -6.19
N GLY A 116 12.98 6.12 -5.00
CA GLY A 116 12.81 6.85 -3.74
C GLY A 116 11.40 6.78 -3.13
N HIS A 117 10.55 5.84 -3.57
CA HIS A 117 9.18 5.72 -3.06
C HIS A 117 9.10 5.28 -1.59
N ALA A 118 10.08 4.51 -1.09
CA ALA A 118 10.18 4.16 0.33
C ALA A 118 10.54 5.39 1.18
N ALA A 119 11.47 6.24 0.72
CA ALA A 119 11.84 7.47 1.41
C ALA A 119 10.67 8.46 1.47
N GLN A 120 9.88 8.57 0.39
CA GLN A 120 8.65 9.37 0.37
C GLN A 120 7.61 8.83 1.35
N LEU A 121 7.37 7.51 1.35
CA LEU A 121 6.46 6.86 2.29
C LEU A 121 6.88 7.09 3.74
N LYS A 122 8.17 6.92 4.04
CA LYS A 122 8.75 7.21 5.36
C LYS A 122 8.44 8.64 5.80
N LYS A 123 8.67 9.63 4.93
CA LYS A 123 8.39 11.04 5.23
C LYS A 123 6.90 11.27 5.53
N LEU A 124 5.99 10.67 4.77
CA LEU A 124 4.55 10.78 5.01
C LEU A 124 4.15 10.20 6.37
N ILE A 125 4.68 9.03 6.72
CA ILE A 125 4.46 8.37 8.00
C ILE A 125 5.00 9.22 9.16
N ASP A 126 6.23 9.71 9.04
CA ASP A 126 6.89 10.52 10.07
C ASP A 126 6.09 11.81 10.34
N ILE A 127 5.62 12.49 9.29
CA ILE A 127 4.75 13.67 9.41
C ILE A 127 3.43 13.31 10.09
N TYR A 128 2.76 12.24 9.63
CA TYR A 128 1.47 11.83 10.16
C TYR A 128 1.52 11.50 11.66
N GLN A 129 2.52 10.71 12.08
CA GLN A 129 2.69 10.36 13.49
C GLN A 129 3.10 11.57 14.34
N HIS A 130 3.92 12.47 13.81
CA HIS A 130 4.29 13.70 14.50
C HIS A 130 3.08 14.62 14.72
N GLU A 131 2.26 14.82 13.68
CA GLU A 131 1.05 15.64 13.76
C GLU A 131 0.07 15.06 14.79
N ILE A 132 -0.15 13.74 14.83
CA ILE A 132 -1.00 13.08 15.84
C ILE A 132 -0.48 13.31 17.26
N ARG A 133 0.82 13.09 17.50
CA ARG A 133 1.44 13.32 18.82
C ARG A 133 1.28 14.76 19.28
N LYS A 134 1.45 15.71 18.35
CA LYS A 134 1.28 17.13 18.61
C LYS A 134 -0.16 17.46 18.99
N THR A 135 -1.14 16.96 18.24
CA THR A 135 -2.57 17.23 18.49
C THR A 135 -3.04 16.65 19.83
N LEU A 136 -2.53 15.49 20.22
CA LEU A 136 -2.83 14.87 21.51
C LEU A 136 -2.02 15.43 22.68
N ASN A 137 -1.30 16.55 22.50
CA ASN A 137 -0.41 17.14 23.51
C ASN A 137 0.59 16.15 24.12
N GLY A 138 1.04 15.16 23.33
CA GLY A 138 1.95 14.11 23.78
C GLY A 138 1.30 12.96 24.56
N ASP A 139 -0.02 12.93 24.77
CA ASP A 139 -0.70 11.76 25.32
C ASP A 139 -0.79 10.63 24.29
N THR A 140 0.22 9.77 24.30
CA THR A 140 0.32 8.60 23.42
C THR A 140 -0.12 7.32 24.10
N THR A 141 -0.87 7.39 25.21
CA THR A 141 -1.32 6.20 25.95
C THR A 141 -2.10 5.27 25.02
N GLY A 142 -1.67 4.02 24.88
CA GLY A 142 -2.27 3.02 23.98
C GLY A 142 -1.99 3.21 22.48
N LEU A 143 -1.29 4.28 22.06
CA LEU A 143 -0.89 4.47 20.66
C LEU A 143 0.46 3.83 20.32
N GLY A 144 1.27 3.48 21.32
CA GLY A 144 2.60 2.89 21.13
C GLY A 144 2.58 1.59 20.31
N GLU A 145 1.57 0.76 20.48
CA GLU A 145 1.41 -0.49 19.70
C GLU A 145 1.08 -0.23 18.22
N LEU A 146 0.49 0.94 17.93
CA LEU A 146 0.12 1.38 16.59
C LEU A 146 1.23 2.20 15.92
N GLU A 147 2.33 2.47 16.63
CA GLU A 147 3.49 3.16 16.07
C GLU A 147 4.09 2.32 14.92
N ILE A 148 4.32 3.02 13.82
CA ILE A 148 5.01 2.53 12.64
C ILE A 148 6.46 2.95 12.80
N SER A 149 7.30 1.99 13.16
CA SER A 149 8.74 2.23 13.29
C SER A 149 9.37 2.35 11.91
N THR A 150 9.90 3.53 11.63
CA THR A 150 10.69 3.87 10.42
C THR A 150 12.18 4.04 10.77
N LYS A 151 12.64 3.44 11.87
CA LYS A 151 14.03 3.50 12.35
C LYS A 151 14.93 2.54 11.57
N MET A 152 16.25 2.72 11.74
CA MET A 152 17.25 1.77 11.25
C MET A 152 16.85 0.33 11.61
N ILE A 153 16.97 -0.57 10.65
CA ILE A 153 16.66 -1.98 10.81
C ILE A 153 17.97 -2.76 10.79
N GLU A 154 18.12 -3.67 11.75
CA GLU A 154 19.21 -4.64 11.72
C GLU A 154 18.90 -5.69 10.65
N VAL A 155 19.77 -5.77 9.66
CA VAL A 155 19.85 -6.86 8.69
C VAL A 155 21.13 -7.63 8.95
N ASN A 156 21.14 -8.94 8.66
CA ASN A 156 22.30 -9.85 8.66
C ASN A 156 23.51 -9.46 9.55
N GLU A 157 23.74 -10.20 10.64
CA GLU A 157 24.97 -10.11 11.45
C GLU A 157 25.29 -8.71 12.01
N GLY A 158 24.27 -7.91 12.34
CA GLY A 158 24.45 -6.62 13.03
C GLY A 158 24.60 -5.40 12.11
N GLU A 159 24.41 -5.56 10.79
CA GLU A 159 24.40 -4.43 9.86
C GLU A 159 23.11 -3.60 10.03
N LEU A 160 23.26 -2.30 10.27
CA LEU A 160 22.13 -1.39 10.39
C LEU A 160 21.87 -0.70 9.04
N LEU A 161 20.71 -0.95 8.46
CA LEU A 161 20.25 -0.26 7.26
C LEU A 161 19.17 0.77 7.55
N PRO A 162 19.14 1.89 6.81
CA PRO A 162 17.97 2.76 6.80
C PRO A 162 16.71 1.98 6.43
N TRP A 163 15.59 2.30 7.10
CA TRP A 163 14.32 1.61 6.88
C TRP A 163 13.89 1.61 5.41
N GLU A 164 14.08 2.72 4.71
CA GLU A 164 13.76 2.82 3.30
C GLU A 164 14.63 1.93 2.41
N GLN A 165 15.86 1.61 2.83
CA GLN A 165 16.80 0.76 2.09
C GLN A 165 16.49 -0.73 2.29
N SER A 166 15.85 -1.11 3.40
CA SER A 166 15.52 -2.52 3.66
C SER A 166 14.58 -3.12 2.61
N PHE A 167 13.80 -2.28 1.94
CA PHE A 167 12.89 -2.73 0.87
C PHE A 167 13.63 -3.34 -0.33
N GLY A 168 14.88 -2.94 -0.61
CA GLY A 168 15.68 -3.53 -1.69
C GLY A 168 16.18 -4.95 -1.38
N TYR A 169 16.24 -5.30 -0.09
CA TYR A 169 16.63 -6.62 0.39
C TYR A 169 15.43 -7.51 0.72
N THR A 170 14.21 -7.01 0.48
CA THR A 170 12.97 -7.68 0.87
C THR A 170 12.27 -8.25 -0.37
N PRO A 171 11.92 -9.54 -0.39
CA PRO A 171 11.15 -10.14 -1.47
C PRO A 171 9.84 -9.39 -1.73
N LEU A 172 9.40 -9.26 -2.98
CA LEU A 172 8.19 -8.53 -3.38
C LEU A 172 6.94 -8.89 -2.55
N ILE A 173 6.69 -10.18 -2.30
CA ILE A 173 5.54 -10.62 -1.48
C ILE A 173 5.66 -10.15 -0.02
N ALA A 174 6.88 -10.11 0.51
CA ALA A 174 7.16 -9.59 1.85
C ALA A 174 7.01 -8.06 1.87
N VAL A 175 7.43 -7.35 0.82
CA VAL A 175 7.16 -5.91 0.67
C VAL A 175 5.65 -5.63 0.67
N PHE A 176 4.85 -6.39 -0.07
CA PHE A 176 3.38 -6.23 -0.05
C PHE A 176 2.78 -6.48 1.33
N THR A 177 3.33 -7.45 2.05
CA THR A 177 2.94 -7.75 3.44
C THR A 177 3.26 -6.58 4.36
N GLU A 178 4.48 -6.04 4.29
CA GLU A 178 4.88 -4.87 5.09
C GLU A 178 4.04 -3.64 4.77
N LEU A 179 3.83 -3.33 3.49
CA LEU A 179 2.95 -2.24 3.08
C LEU A 179 1.51 -2.41 3.60
N SER A 180 1.00 -3.64 3.67
CA SER A 180 -0.33 -3.92 4.25
C SER A 180 -0.37 -3.75 5.77
N LYS A 181 0.73 -4.10 6.48
CA LYS A 181 0.85 -3.84 7.92
C LYS A 181 0.85 -2.34 8.20
N ILE A 182 1.55 -1.55 7.39
CA ILE A 182 1.56 -0.08 7.48
C ILE A 182 0.14 0.46 7.24
N GLU A 183 -0.53 0.01 6.17
CA GLU A 183 -1.92 0.39 5.85
C GLU A 183 -2.86 0.16 7.04
N MET A 184 -2.77 -1.03 7.65
CA MET A 184 -3.55 -1.38 8.84
C MET A 184 -3.22 -0.48 10.04
N LYS A 185 -1.94 -0.27 10.35
CA LYS A 185 -1.52 0.58 11.47
C LYS A 185 -1.96 2.03 11.31
N VAL A 186 -1.82 2.60 10.10
CA VAL A 186 -2.28 3.95 9.78
C VAL A 186 -3.80 4.08 10.01
N ASN A 187 -4.59 3.08 9.60
CA ASN A 187 -6.03 3.08 9.83
C ASN A 187 -6.40 2.97 11.30
N LEU A 188 -5.77 2.06 12.05
CA LEU A 188 -6.02 1.90 13.48
C LEU A 188 -5.60 3.15 14.28
N LEU A 189 -4.46 3.74 13.93
CA LEU A 189 -3.97 4.97 14.55
C LEU A 189 -4.95 6.12 14.33
N TYR A 190 -5.53 6.24 13.14
CA TYR A 190 -6.57 7.22 12.85
C TYR A 190 -7.84 7.01 13.69
N VAL A 191 -8.31 5.77 13.80
CA VAL A 191 -9.52 5.44 14.58
C VAL A 191 -9.30 5.76 16.07
N GLU A 192 -8.14 5.41 16.62
CA GLU A 192 -7.82 5.74 18.02
C GLU A 192 -7.65 7.24 18.25
N PHE A 193 -7.13 7.95 17.26
CA PHE A 193 -7.06 9.40 17.27
C PHE A 193 -8.47 10.03 17.27
N GLU A 194 -9.37 9.63 16.37
CA GLU A 194 -10.73 10.17 16.28
C GLU A 194 -11.53 9.98 17.59
N LYS A 195 -11.37 8.84 18.27
CA LYS A 195 -12.02 8.60 19.57
C LYS A 195 -11.67 9.63 20.65
N ARG A 196 -10.53 10.30 20.50
CA ARG A 196 -9.96 11.24 21.49
C ARG A 196 -10.14 12.71 21.08
N MET A 197 -10.60 12.95 19.85
CA MET A 197 -10.90 14.29 19.37
C MET A 197 -12.35 14.64 19.75
N PRO A 198 -12.57 15.74 20.48
CA PRO A 198 -13.91 16.20 20.85
C PRO A 198 -14.71 16.71 19.65
#